data_AF-A0A8W8NV88-F1
#
_entry.id   AF-A0A8W8NV88-F1
#
_cell.length_a   1.000
_cell.length_b   1.000
_cell.length_c   1.000
_cell.angle_alpha   90.00
_cell.angle_beta   90.00
_cell.angle_gamma   90.00
#
_symmetry.space_group_name_H-M   'P 1'
#
loop_
_entity.id
_entity.type
_entity.pdbx_description
1 polymer ?
#
loop_
_entity_poly.entity_id
_entity_poly.type
_entity_poly.pdbx_seq_one_letter_code
_entity_poly.pdbx_strand_id
1 'polypeptide(L)'
;MVSLFGHSVYHLGVLTVWFCLLAVSQAAYVNVALNKPTYLQYQYRPGDDRYDASNAVDGRKSDLSYRGGQCAGSWERLTATWWVNLTTIHSIHNITIYFWTDNNLQGIVSFYSFIFTIR
;
A
#
# COMPACT_ATOMS: atom_id res chain seq x y z
N MET A 1 -4.81 -57.81 -12.68
CA MET A 1 -4.64 -56.70 -11.72
C MET A 1 -3.99 -55.54 -12.47
N VAL A 2 -4.81 -54.71 -13.12
CA VAL A 2 -4.32 -53.59 -13.95
C VAL A 2 -4.07 -52.41 -13.02
N SER A 3 -2.84 -51.91 -13.03
CA SER A 3 -2.37 -50.84 -12.15
C SER A 3 -3.15 -49.55 -12.38
N LEU A 4 -3.94 -49.12 -11.40
CA LEU A 4 -4.61 -47.81 -11.35
C LEU A 4 -3.67 -46.65 -10.95
N PHE A 5 -2.36 -46.91 -10.86
CA PHE A 5 -1.38 -45.96 -10.33
C PHE A 5 -1.07 -44.75 -11.24
N GLY A 6 -1.46 -44.77 -12.52
CA GLY A 6 -1.22 -43.67 -13.45
C GLY A 6 -2.09 -42.44 -13.18
N HIS A 7 -3.42 -42.62 -13.11
CA HIS A 7 -4.39 -41.51 -13.06
C HIS A 7 -4.23 -40.56 -11.86
N SER A 8 -3.86 -41.09 -10.68
CA SER A 8 -3.69 -40.31 -9.45
C SER A 8 -2.47 -39.38 -9.47
N VAL A 9 -1.40 -39.79 -10.16
CA VAL A 9 -0.14 -39.02 -10.25
C VAL A 9 -0.30 -37.84 -11.20
N TYR A 10 -1.05 -38.00 -12.30
CA TYR A 10 -1.39 -36.90 -13.20
C TYR A 10 -2.24 -35.83 -12.52
N HIS A 11 -3.20 -36.23 -11.68
CA HIS A 11 -4.04 -35.29 -10.95
C HIS A 11 -3.21 -34.44 -9.95
N LEU A 12 -2.28 -35.07 -9.24
CA LEU A 12 -1.37 -34.38 -8.33
C LEU A 12 -0.41 -33.45 -9.09
N GLY A 13 0.12 -33.89 -10.23
CA GLY A 13 1.00 -33.09 -11.10
C GLY A 13 0.29 -31.86 -11.70
N VAL A 14 -0.94 -32.02 -12.19
CA VAL A 14 -1.76 -30.92 -12.71
C VAL A 14 -2.11 -29.93 -11.61
N LEU A 15 -2.49 -30.42 -10.42
CA LEU A 15 -2.71 -29.56 -9.26
C LEU A 15 -1.46 -28.77 -8.87
N THR A 16 -0.29 -29.40 -8.83
CA THR A 16 0.96 -28.69 -8.50
C THR A 16 1.29 -27.61 -9.52
N VAL A 17 1.09 -27.86 -10.82
CA VAL A 17 1.30 -26.85 -11.87
C VAL A 17 0.30 -25.71 -11.72
N TRP A 18 -0.96 -26.00 -11.39
CA TRP A 18 -1.99 -24.99 -11.13
C TRP A 18 -1.67 -24.14 -9.88
N PHE A 19 -1.23 -24.75 -8.78
CA PHE A 19 -0.79 -24.03 -7.58
C PHE A 19 0.45 -23.17 -7.85
N CYS A 20 1.41 -23.67 -8.65
CA CYS A 20 2.57 -22.88 -9.07
C CYS A 20 2.15 -21.69 -9.96
N LEU A 21 1.25 -21.89 -10.92
CA LEU A 21 0.72 -20.81 -11.76
C LEU A 21 -0.04 -19.76 -10.93
N LEU A 22 -0.85 -20.19 -9.96
CA LEU A 22 -1.51 -19.29 -9.01
C LEU A 22 -0.49 -18.51 -8.18
N ALA A 23 0.54 -19.17 -7.64
CA ALA A 23 1.58 -18.53 -6.85
C ALA A 23 2.41 -17.53 -7.68
N VAL A 24 2.72 -17.84 -8.94
CA VAL A 24 3.45 -16.94 -9.85
C VAL A 24 2.56 -15.78 -10.31
N SER A 25 1.26 -15.99 -10.50
CA SER A 25 0.30 -14.91 -10.80
C SER A 25 0.10 -13.94 -9.62
N GLN A 26 0.42 -14.39 -8.40
CA GLN A 26 0.49 -13.58 -7.19
C GLN A 26 1.86 -12.95 -6.97
N ALA A 27 2.65 -12.70 -8.02
CA ALA A 27 3.65 -11.64 -8.00
C ALA A 27 2.93 -10.27 -7.80
N ALA A 28 2.35 -10.10 -6.63
CA ALA A 28 1.55 -8.97 -6.23
C ALA A 28 2.49 -7.79 -5.99
N TYR A 29 2.06 -6.60 -6.40
CA TYR A 29 2.73 -5.37 -6.02
C TYR A 29 2.79 -5.28 -4.49
N VAL A 30 4.00 -5.34 -3.93
CA VAL A 30 4.24 -5.19 -2.50
C VAL A 30 4.26 -3.70 -2.15
N ASN A 31 3.44 -3.27 -1.19
CA ASN A 31 3.52 -1.93 -0.63
C ASN A 31 4.73 -1.80 0.29
N VAL A 32 5.85 -1.30 -0.24
CA VAL A 32 7.10 -1.11 0.51
C VAL A 32 7.01 0.02 1.56
N ALA A 33 6.04 0.92 1.45
CA ALA A 33 5.84 2.03 2.39
C ALA A 33 5.08 1.60 3.66
N LEU A 34 4.42 0.44 3.66
CA LEU A 34 3.59 -0.02 4.78
C LEU A 34 4.35 0.01 6.11
N ASN A 35 3.77 0.70 7.09
CA ASN A 35 4.29 0.89 8.46
C ASN A 35 5.73 1.40 8.53
N LYS A 36 6.19 2.13 7.51
CA LYS A 36 7.51 2.76 7.52
C LYS A 36 7.49 4.07 8.33
N PRO A 37 8.64 4.49 8.89
CA PRO A 37 8.73 5.78 9.58
C PRO A 37 8.35 6.92 8.64
N THR A 38 7.60 7.89 9.15
CA THR A 38 7.12 9.04 8.38
C THR A 38 7.38 10.34 9.11
N TYR A 39 7.32 11.43 8.35
CA TYR A 39 7.37 12.78 8.87
C TYR A 39 6.34 13.62 8.16
N LEU A 40 5.74 14.54 8.91
CA LEU A 40 4.82 15.54 8.40
C LEU A 40 5.21 16.90 8.95
N GLN A 41 5.43 17.85 8.05
CA GLN A 41 5.65 19.24 8.43
C GLN A 41 4.34 19.88 8.90
N TYR A 42 4.41 20.66 9.97
CA TYR A 42 3.26 21.38 10.54
C TYR A 42 2.09 20.47 10.90
N GLN A 43 2.33 19.36 11.60
CA GLN A 43 1.27 18.42 12.01
C GLN A 43 0.06 19.15 12.63
N TYR A 44 -1.12 18.81 12.15
CA TYR A 44 -2.37 19.29 12.69
C TYR A 44 -2.59 18.66 14.08
N ARG A 45 -2.72 19.50 15.12
CA ARG A 45 -2.87 19.08 16.53
C ARG A 45 -1.81 18.05 16.97
N PRO A 46 -0.56 18.47 17.20
CA PRO A 46 0.48 17.58 17.69
C PRO A 46 0.04 16.82 18.96
N GLY A 47 0.16 15.49 18.94
CA GLY A 47 -0.30 14.60 20.01
C GLY A 47 -1.70 14.01 19.82
N ASP A 48 -2.45 14.41 18.78
CA ASP A 48 -3.68 13.74 18.33
C ASP A 48 -3.33 12.75 17.21
N ASP A 49 -3.45 11.47 17.52
CA ASP A 49 -3.06 10.35 16.64
C ASP A 49 -3.86 10.30 15.33
N ARG A 50 -5.02 10.95 15.27
CA ARG A 50 -5.89 10.97 14.09
C ARG A 50 -5.25 11.66 12.89
N TYR A 51 -4.25 12.51 13.11
CA TYR A 51 -3.62 13.33 12.08
C TYR A 51 -2.15 12.99 11.87
N ASP A 52 -1.65 11.94 12.53
CA ASP A 52 -0.25 11.54 12.49
C ASP A 52 0.22 11.23 11.07
N ALA A 53 1.49 11.52 10.82
CA ALA A 53 2.15 11.25 9.56
C ALA A 53 2.08 9.76 9.15
N SER A 54 2.04 8.85 10.14
CA SER A 54 1.99 7.40 9.96
C SER A 54 0.68 6.91 9.37
N ASN A 55 -0.40 7.66 9.50
CA ASN A 55 -1.72 7.28 9.00
C ASN A 55 -1.76 7.18 7.47
N ALA A 56 -0.83 7.84 6.77
CA ALA A 56 -0.72 7.73 5.31
C ALA A 56 -0.11 6.38 4.84
N VAL A 57 0.48 5.60 5.74
CA VAL A 57 1.18 4.34 5.41
C VAL A 57 0.77 3.16 6.30
N ASP A 58 -0.34 3.27 7.04
CA ASP A 58 -0.86 2.22 7.92
C ASP A 58 -1.68 1.13 7.18
N GLY A 59 -1.94 1.35 5.89
CA GLY A 59 -2.72 0.45 5.02
C GLY A 59 -4.24 0.62 5.10
N ARG A 60 -4.73 1.51 5.95
CA ARG A 60 -6.16 1.77 6.18
C ARG A 60 -6.67 2.87 5.25
N LYS A 61 -7.82 2.63 4.63
CA LYS A 61 -8.44 3.56 3.64
C LYS A 61 -9.97 3.49 3.62
N SER A 62 -10.58 2.92 4.66
CA SER A 62 -12.04 2.74 4.79
C SER A 62 -12.76 3.99 5.28
N ASP A 63 -12.10 4.76 6.13
CA ASP A 63 -12.58 6.04 6.64
C ASP A 63 -11.56 7.14 6.30
N LEU A 64 -11.83 7.86 5.22
CA LEU A 64 -11.11 9.04 4.75
C LEU A 64 -11.88 10.32 5.14
N SER A 65 -12.60 10.33 6.28
CA SER A 65 -13.16 11.54 6.86
C SER A 65 -12.13 12.30 7.69
N TYR A 66 -12.43 13.57 7.97
CA TYR A 66 -11.57 14.45 8.75
C TYR A 66 -11.18 13.90 10.14
N ARG A 67 -12.09 13.12 10.75
CA ARG A 67 -11.89 12.53 12.08
C ARG A 67 -11.65 11.02 12.04
N GLY A 68 -11.56 10.44 10.85
CA GLY A 68 -11.46 8.98 10.66
C GLY A 68 -10.14 8.37 11.11
N GLY A 69 -9.10 9.20 11.28
CA GLY A 69 -7.80 8.75 11.80
C GLY A 69 -7.02 7.87 10.82
N GLN A 70 -7.22 8.05 9.51
CA GLN A 70 -6.53 7.29 8.45
C GLN A 70 -6.01 8.22 7.35
N CYS A 71 -5.78 9.49 7.71
CA CYS A 71 -5.16 10.49 6.86
C CYS A 71 -4.11 11.23 7.69
N ALA A 72 -2.97 11.54 7.07
CA ALA A 72 -2.01 12.46 7.65
C ALA A 72 -2.52 13.91 7.45
N GLY A 73 -2.52 14.73 8.50
CA GLY A 73 -3.10 16.08 8.47
C GLY A 73 -2.10 17.14 8.88
N SER A 74 -1.88 18.15 8.04
CA SER A 74 -1.08 19.33 8.38
C SER A 74 -1.98 20.55 8.67
N TRP A 75 -1.43 21.53 9.38
CA TRP A 75 -2.07 22.82 9.57
C TRP A 75 -2.13 23.59 8.25
N GLU A 76 -3.11 24.49 8.13
CA GLU A 76 -3.28 25.33 6.95
C GLU A 76 -2.03 26.19 6.70
N ARG A 77 -1.30 25.82 5.66
CA ARG A 77 -0.07 26.46 5.16
C ARG A 77 -0.08 26.42 3.65
N LEU A 78 0.62 27.37 3.02
CA LEU A 78 0.77 27.41 1.56
C LEU A 78 1.42 26.12 1.03
N THR A 79 2.38 25.58 1.79
CA THR A 79 3.04 24.31 1.51
C THR A 79 3.27 23.55 2.82
N ALA A 80 3.19 22.23 2.73
CA ALA A 80 3.59 21.31 3.78
C ALA A 80 4.24 20.09 3.13
N THR A 81 5.33 19.60 3.73
CA THR A 81 6.03 18.41 3.24
C THR A 81 5.67 17.20 4.09
N TRP A 82 5.34 16.09 3.42
CA TRP A 82 5.25 14.76 4.01
C TRP A 82 6.25 13.84 3.32
N TRP A 83 6.93 12.99 4.08
CA TRP A 83 7.83 11.98 3.52
C TRP A 83 7.82 10.69 4.33
N VAL A 84 8.23 9.60 3.68
CA VAL A 84 8.35 8.25 4.25
C VAL A 84 9.78 7.74 4.11
N ASN A 85 10.34 7.25 5.22
CA ASN A 85 11.63 6.58 5.23
C ASN A 85 11.47 5.11 4.84
N LEU A 86 11.81 4.74 3.60
CA LEU A 86 11.74 3.34 3.19
C LEU A 86 12.82 2.45 3.83
N THR A 87 13.76 3.01 4.60
CA THR A 87 14.87 2.36 5.31
C THR A 87 15.93 1.68 4.44
N THR A 88 15.56 1.25 3.23
CA THR A 88 16.44 0.69 2.21
C THR A 88 16.05 1.23 0.83
N ILE A 89 16.94 1.06 -0.16
CA ILE A 89 16.66 1.48 -1.54
C ILE A 89 15.72 0.46 -2.19
N HIS A 90 14.63 0.95 -2.78
CA HIS A 90 13.66 0.14 -3.51
C HIS A 90 13.48 0.67 -4.93
N SER A 91 13.26 -0.24 -5.88
CA SER A 91 12.67 0.13 -7.18
C SER A 91 11.17 0.28 -6.99
N ILE A 92 10.64 1.47 -7.26
CA ILE A 92 9.21 1.80 -7.11
C ILE A 92 8.57 1.84 -8.48
N HIS A 93 7.54 1.02 -8.69
CA HIS A 93 6.82 0.97 -9.96
C HIS A 93 5.57 1.88 -9.96
N ASN A 94 4.83 1.91 -8.83
CA ASN A 94 3.62 2.72 -8.67
C ASN A 94 3.65 3.46 -7.34
N ILE A 95 3.12 4.69 -7.35
CA ILE A 95 2.76 5.42 -6.14
C ILE A 95 1.27 5.72 -6.23
N THR A 96 0.52 5.32 -5.21
CA THR A 96 -0.92 5.61 -5.10
C THR A 96 -1.15 6.47 -3.87
N ILE A 97 -1.79 7.61 -4.06
CA ILE A 97 -2.13 8.56 -2.99
C ILE A 97 -3.65 8.58 -2.84
N TYR A 98 -4.10 8.26 -1.63
CA TYR A 98 -5.47 8.45 -1.18
C TYR A 98 -5.51 9.76 -0.40
N PHE A 99 -6.41 10.66 -0.75
CA PHE A 99 -6.55 11.93 -0.06
C PHE A 99 -7.92 12.04 0.62
N TRP A 100 -8.05 13.02 1.51
CA TRP A 100 -9.28 13.27 2.26
C TRP A 100 -10.44 13.55 1.30
N THR A 101 -11.48 12.70 1.31
CA THR A 101 -12.71 12.86 0.53
C THR A 101 -13.99 12.89 1.33
N ASP A 102 -13.90 12.82 2.66
CA ASP A 102 -15.05 12.70 3.56
C ASP A 102 -15.91 11.48 3.24
N ASN A 103 -15.25 10.37 2.88
CA ASN A 103 -15.86 9.11 2.43
C ASN A 103 -16.75 9.24 1.18
N ASN A 104 -16.74 10.40 0.52
CA ASN A 104 -17.33 10.53 -0.80
C ASN A 104 -16.45 9.77 -1.79
N LEU A 105 -17.05 8.78 -2.43
CA LEU A 105 -16.38 7.81 -3.29
C LEU A 105 -15.69 8.55 -4.44
N GLN A 106 -14.34 8.60 -4.43
CA GLN A 106 -13.39 8.80 -5.55
C GLN A 106 -12.33 9.90 -5.33
N GLY A 107 -11.39 9.71 -4.40
CA GLY A 107 -10.17 10.52 -4.32
C GLY A 107 -8.90 9.67 -4.29
N ILE A 108 -8.48 9.23 -5.48
CA ILE A 108 -7.25 8.47 -5.65
C ILE A 108 -6.46 9.10 -6.80
N VAL A 109 -5.18 9.39 -6.56
CA VAL A 109 -4.24 9.74 -7.63
C VAL A 109 -3.17 8.66 -7.69
N SER A 110 -2.97 8.09 -8.88
CA SER A 110 -1.94 7.08 -9.13
C SER A 110 -0.91 7.61 -10.12
N PHE A 111 0.36 7.52 -9.73
CA PHE A 111 1.51 7.87 -10.55
C PHE A 111 2.21 6.59 -11.00
N TYR A 112 2.48 6.49 -12.29
CA TYR A 112 3.20 5.38 -12.92
C TYR A 112 4.56 5.90 -13.37
N SER A 113 5.63 5.21 -12.95
CA SER A 113 7.03 5.45 -13.35
C SER A 113 7.40 6.88 -13.80
N PHE A 114 7.80 7.71 -12.85
CA PHE A 114 8.65 8.89 -13.05
C PHE A 114 9.66 8.93 -11.89
N ILE A 115 10.91 9.32 -12.18
CA ILE A 115 11.97 9.51 -11.17
C ILE A 115 11.48 10.58 -10.18
N PHE A 116 11.01 10.16 -9.02
CA PHE A 116 10.80 11.06 -7.90
C PHE A 116 12.15 11.27 -7.21
N THR A 117 12.65 12.50 -7.22
CA THR A 117 13.59 12.93 -6.18
C THR A 117 12.74 13.32 -4.98
N ILE A 118 12.50 12.37 -4.07
CA ILE A 118 12.09 12.73 -2.71
C ILE A 118 13.36 13.31 -2.07
N ARG A 119 13.39 14.63 -1.86
CA ARG A 119 14.39 15.25 -0.98
C ARG A 119 13.96 15.14 0.46
#